data_AF-A0A1G0B669-F1
#
_entry.id   AF-A0A1G0B669-F1
#
_cell.length_a   1.000
_cell.length_b   1.000
_cell.length_c   1.000
_cell.angle_alpha   90.00
_cell.angle_beta   90.00
_cell.angle_gamma   90.00
#
_symmetry.space_group_name_H-M   'P 1'
#
loop_
_entity.id
_entity.type
_entity.pdbx_description
1 polymer ?
#
loop_
_entity_poly.entity_id
_entity_poly.type
_entity_poly.pdbx_seq_one_letter_code
_entity_poly.pdbx_strand_id
1 'polypeptide(L)' 'MFVLYRPHIEALLKKRDETVWAWAEAHPGEDVFEDRALDITSQMDISVEDILSRIEREIAARKD' A
#
# COMPACT_ATOMS: atom_id res chain seq x y z
N MET A 1 -14.72 7.25 0.94
CA MET A 1 -13.85 7.02 -0.23
C MET A 1 -12.76 5.97 0.05
N PHE A 2 -12.03 6.03 1.18
CA PHE A 2 -10.93 5.08 1.46
C PHE A 2 -11.33 3.64 1.79
N VAL A 3 -12.60 3.37 2.16
CA VAL A 3 -13.04 2.02 2.57
C VAL A 3 -12.83 0.97 1.46
N LEU A 4 -13.09 1.33 0.21
CA LEU A 4 -12.91 0.43 -0.95
C LEU A 4 -11.43 0.08 -1.20
N TYR A 5 -10.52 0.95 -0.80
CA TYR A 5 -9.08 0.80 -1.01
C TYR A 5 -8.31 0.38 0.24
N ARG A 6 -8.99 0.15 1.38
CA ARG A 6 -8.38 -0.35 2.62
C ARG A 6 -7.34 -1.48 2.39
N PRO A 7 -7.64 -2.55 1.61
CA PRO A 7 -6.64 -3.62 1.41
C PRO A 7 -5.36 -3.14 0.71
N HIS A 8 -5.44 -2.17 -0.20
CA HIS A 8 -4.27 -1.60 -0.88
C HIS A 8 -3.44 -0.76 0.10
N ILE A 9 -4.10 0.04 0.94
CA ILE A 9 -3.43 0.85 1.97
C ILE A 9 -2.73 -0.04 2.98
N GLU A 10 -3.38 -1.12 3.44
CA GLU A 10 -2.77 -2.09 4.35
C GLU A 10 -1.54 -2.76 3.72
N ALA A 11 -1.60 -3.09 2.42
CA ALA A 11 -0.46 -3.64 1.70
C ALA A 11 0.71 -2.64 1.60
N LEU A 12 0.42 -1.37 1.29
CA LEU A 12 1.42 -0.30 1.24
C LEU A 12 2.10 -0.11 2.60
N LEU A 13 1.32 -0.06 3.69
CA LEU A 13 1.87 0.10 5.04
C LEU A 13 2.80 -1.06 5.42
N LYS A 14 2.39 -2.31 5.17
CA LYS A 14 3.25 -3.47 5.39
C LYS A 14 4.54 -3.37 4.57
N LYS A 15 4.44 -2.95 3.30
CA LYS A 15 5.60 -2.85 2.43
C LYS A 15 6.58 -1.75 2.85
N ARG A 16 6.05 -0.62 3.33
CA ARG A 16 6.84 0.43 3.95
C ARG A 16 7.60 -0.13 5.16
N ASP A 17 6.91 -0.82 6.06
CA ASP A 17 7.51 -1.31 7.30
C ASP A 17 8.64 -2.31 6.99
N GLU A 18 8.45 -3.21 6.01
CA GLU A 18 9.51 -4.09 5.49
C GLU A 18 10.73 -3.30 4.96
N THR A 19 10.49 -2.24 4.19
CA THR A 19 11.54 -1.43 3.57
C THR A 19 12.35 -0.68 4.63
N VAL A 20 11.67 -0.11 5.63
CA VAL A 20 12.28 0.58 6.76
C VAL A 20 13.15 -0.38 7.59
N TRP A 21 12.65 -1.59 7.88
CA TRP A 21 13.44 -2.58 8.62
C TRP A 21 14.66 -3.06 7.84
N ALA A 22 14.51 -3.37 6.55
CA ALA A 22 15.63 -3.79 5.72
C ALA A 22 16.70 -2.69 5.61
N TRP A 23 16.30 -1.42 5.53
CA TRP A 23 17.23 -0.29 5.52
C TRP A 23 17.98 -0.18 6.85
N ALA A 24 17.27 -0.28 7.98
CA ALA A 24 17.87 -0.17 9.32
C ALA A 24 18.87 -1.30 9.62
N GLU A 25 18.59 -2.51 9.13
CA GLU A 25 19.54 -3.64 9.22
C GLU A 25 20.82 -3.38 8.40
N ALA A 26 20.69 -2.73 7.24
CA ALA A 26 21.83 -2.41 6.37
C ALA A 26 22.67 -1.22 6.88
N HIS A 27 22.08 -0.31 7.66
CA HIS A 27 22.72 0.94 8.14
C HIS A 27 22.65 1.05 9.68
N PRO A 28 23.39 0.20 10.41
CA PRO A 28 23.32 0.19 11.87
C PRO A 28 23.85 1.50 12.47
N GLY A 29 23.03 2.13 13.32
CA GLY A 29 23.39 3.36 14.02
C GLY A 29 23.06 4.65 13.26
N GLU A 30 22.50 4.55 12.05
CA GLU A 30 21.96 5.69 11.32
C GLU A 30 20.47 5.88 11.60
N ASP A 31 20.01 7.13 11.62
CA ASP A 31 18.59 7.44 11.82
C ASP A 31 17.84 7.36 10.49
N VAL A 32 17.00 6.34 10.37
CA VAL A 32 16.20 6.06 9.18
C VAL A 32 15.23 7.19 8.82
N PHE A 33 14.87 8.06 9.76
CA PHE A 33 13.93 9.17 9.51
C PHE A 33 14.60 10.41 8.90
N GLU A 34 15.93 10.48 8.89
CA GLU A 34 16.70 11.60 8.34
C GLU A 34 17.33 11.29 6.97
N ASP A 35 17.24 10.04 6.50
CA ASP A 35 17.77 9.65 5.19
C ASP A 35 16.83 10.03 4.04
N ARG A 36 17.24 11.02 3.25
CA ARG A 36 16.52 11.50 2.06
C ARG A 36 16.51 10.49 0.91
N ALA A 37 17.33 9.45 0.95
CA ALA A 37 17.27 8.36 -0.01
C ALA A 37 16.04 7.46 0.20
N LEU A 38 15.38 7.53 1.38
CA LEU A 38 14.20 6.74 1.74
C LEU A 38 12.85 7.46 1.50
N ASP A 39 12.82 8.44 0.59
CA ASP A 39 11.66 9.32 0.33
C ASP A 39 10.38 8.54 -0.05
N ILE A 40 10.51 7.44 -0.81
CA ILE A 40 9.39 6.56 -1.16
C ILE A 40 9.67 5.14 -0.65
N THR A 41 9.00 4.78 0.43
CA THR A 41 9.15 3.48 1.12
C THR A 41 8.22 2.40 0.59
N SER A 42 7.15 2.77 -0.12
CA SER A 42 6.28 1.85 -0.81
C SER A 42 5.46 2.58 -1.87
N GLN A 43 5.16 1.89 -2.97
CA GLN A 43 4.25 2.35 -4.00
C GLN A 43 3.53 1.17 -4.63
N MET A 44 2.34 1.42 -5.18
CA MET A 44 1.52 0.40 -5.81
C MET A 44 0.66 1.07 -6.88
N ASP A 45 0.72 0.53 -8.08
CA ASP A 45 -0.21 0.88 -9.14
C ASP A 45 -1.59 0.30 -8.83
N ILE A 46 -2.63 1.11 -8.99
CA ILE A 46 -4.02 0.71 -8.81
C ILE A 46 -4.82 1.03 -10.06
N SER A 47 -5.78 0.15 -10.39
CA SER A 47 -6.74 0.38 -11.47
C SER A 47 -8.09 0.71 -10.88
N VAL A 48 -8.56 1.93 -11.14
CA VAL A 48 -9.91 2.35 -10.75
C VAL A 48 -10.95 1.53 -11.52
N GLU A 49 -10.69 1.23 -12.79
CA GLU A 49 -11.57 0.45 -13.67
C GLU A 49 -11.82 -0.96 -13.11
N ASP A 50 -10.76 -1.61 -12.62
CA ASP A 50 -10.86 -2.96 -12.06
C ASP A 50 -11.69 -2.98 -10.77
N ILE A 51 -11.51 -1.95 -9.93
CA ILE A 51 -12.25 -1.77 -8.68
C ILE A 51 -13.73 -1.53 -8.97
N LEU A 52 -14.05 -0.65 -9.91
CA LEU A 52 -15.43 -0.36 -10.31
C LEU A 52 -16.09 -1.61 -10.89
N SER A 53 -15.43 -2.28 -11.83
CA SER A 53 -15.91 -3.53 -12.43
C SER A 53 -16.21 -4.60 -11.38
N ARG A 54 -15.37 -4.69 -10.33
CA ARG A 54 -15.61 -5.61 -9.22
C ARG A 54 -16.82 -5.21 -8.39
N ILE A 55 -16.96 -3.93 -8.05
CA ILE A 55 -18.10 -3.43 -7.27
C ILE A 55 -19.42 -3.67 -8.00
N GLU A 56 -19.46 -3.41 -9.31
CA GLU A 56 -20.66 -3.64 -10.13
C GLU A 56 -21.10 -5.10 -10.11
N ARG A 57 -20.16 -6.04 -10.25
CA ARG A 57 -20.44 -7.48 -10.13
C ARG A 57 -21.01 -7.85 -8.77
N GLU A 58 -20.42 -7.33 -7.69
CA GLU A 58 -20.86 -7.58 -6.32
C GLU A 58 -22.23 -6.97 -6.00
N ILE A 59 -22.58 -5.86 -6.64
CA ILE A 59 -23.93 -5.26 -6.53
C ILE A 59 -24.94 -6.11 -7.31
N ALA A 60 -24.61 -6.54 -8.52
CA ALA A 60 -25.48 -7.38 -9.34
C ALA A 60 -25.81 -8.70 -8.64
N ALA A 61 -24.79 -9.39 -8.12
CA ALA A 61 -24.95 -10.69 -7.43
C ALA A 61 -25.78 -10.63 -6.13
N ARG A 62 -26.03 -9.44 -5.57
CA ARG A 62 -26.87 -9.26 -4.37
C ARG A 62 -28.31 -8.88 -4.68
N LYS A 63 -28.62 -8.56 -5.94
CA LYS A 63 -29.98 -8.23 -6.40
C LYS A 63 -30.77 -9.47 -6.84
N ASP A 64 -30.07 -10.57 -7.12
CA ASP A 64 -30.63 -11.90 -7.37
C ASP A 64 -30.80 -12.69 -6.06
#